data_AF-A0A0K2TVL4-F1
#
_entry.id   AF-A0A0K2TVL4-F1
#
_cell.length_a   1.000
_cell.length_b   1.000
_cell.length_c   1.000
_cell.angle_alpha   90.00
_cell.angle_beta   90.00
_cell.angle_gamma   90.00
#
_symmetry.space_group_name_H-M   'P 1'
#
loop_
_entity.id
_entity.type
_entity.pdbx_description
1 polymer ?
#
loop_
_entity_poly.entity_id
_entity_poly.type
_entity_poly.pdbx_seq_one_letter_code
_entity_poly.pdbx_strand_id
1 'polypeptide(L)'
;SRFNMVNESVVNISTLDCPDFPKNIQILVEGVDFWVQGVLQTLFAVFGIFFNVLFSFVLSHKDLRNSFNILLIVLSTFDTCYLIGSILESIRVSFQLATTLHVHLFPYFLHPAKSIAMTGSIFMTVAISFERYVAVHNPIDYNLAMNDPRATRRRVAKFMIPVIMLVMLFSINKFFEARIDYQVSGPNNETITPKIIHTDFRVNPDYVH
;
A
#
# COMPACT_ATOMS: atom_id res chain seq x y z
N SER A 1 -15.85 46.15 -34.63
CA SER A 1 -14.96 46.63 -33.56
C SER A 1 -15.67 46.49 -32.22
N ARG A 2 -15.24 45.52 -31.40
CA ARG A 2 -15.22 45.50 -29.92
C ARG A 2 -15.30 44.04 -29.45
N PHE A 3 -14.11 43.53 -29.13
CA PHE A 3 -13.93 42.47 -28.13
C PHE A 3 -14.51 42.96 -26.80
N ASN A 4 -15.39 42.18 -26.18
CA ASN A 4 -15.69 42.30 -24.76
C ASN A 4 -15.06 41.10 -24.05
N MET A 5 -14.02 41.40 -23.27
CA MET A 5 -13.35 40.50 -22.36
C MET A 5 -14.33 39.98 -21.31
N VAL A 6 -14.44 38.66 -21.19
CA VAL A 6 -15.00 38.02 -20.00
C VAL A 6 -13.89 38.03 -18.95
N ASN A 7 -14.12 38.74 -17.85
CA ASN A 7 -13.23 38.81 -16.70
C ASN A 7 -12.97 37.41 -16.14
N GLU A 8 -11.72 36.95 -16.19
CA GLU A 8 -11.20 35.91 -15.31
C GLU A 8 -11.20 36.44 -13.88
N SER A 9 -12.22 36.09 -13.11
CA SER A 9 -12.15 36.19 -11.65
C SER A 9 -11.18 35.11 -11.15
N VAL A 10 -9.98 35.56 -10.77
CA VAL A 10 -9.00 34.83 -9.97
C VAL A 10 -9.72 34.24 -8.75
N VAL A 11 -9.93 32.93 -8.76
CA VAL A 11 -10.46 32.18 -7.60
C VAL A 11 -9.35 32.16 -6.55
N ASN A 12 -9.56 32.87 -5.43
CA ASN A 12 -8.68 32.76 -4.27
C ASN A 12 -8.73 31.31 -3.75
N ILE A 13 -7.63 30.58 -3.92
CA ILE A 13 -7.46 29.16 -3.54
C ILE A 13 -7.46 28.95 -2.00
N SER A 14 -7.66 30.01 -1.22
CA SER A 14 -7.54 30.01 0.24
C SER A 14 -8.76 29.45 0.99
N THR A 15 -9.84 29.05 0.30
CA THR A 15 -11.04 28.47 0.92
C THR A 15 -11.67 27.42 0.00
N LEU A 16 -11.03 26.26 -0.18
CA LEU A 16 -11.81 25.07 -0.51
C LEU A 16 -12.56 24.65 0.76
N ASP A 17 -13.74 25.25 0.97
CA ASP A 17 -14.71 24.70 1.90
C ASP A 17 -15.12 23.33 1.35
N CYS A 18 -14.80 22.28 2.11
CA CYS A 18 -15.31 20.95 1.81
C CYS A 18 -16.85 21.02 1.88
N PRO A 19 -17.59 20.47 0.91
CA PRO A 19 -19.04 20.51 0.96
C PRO A 19 -19.53 19.81 2.24
N ASP A 20 -20.20 20.56 3.10
CA ASP A 20 -20.78 20.02 4.32
C ASP A 20 -21.91 19.06 3.96
N PHE A 21 -21.63 17.75 4.05
CA PHE A 21 -22.62 16.72 3.82
C PHE A 21 -23.72 16.81 4.89
N PRO A 22 -25.00 16.63 4.53
CA PRO A 22 -26.08 16.62 5.50
C PRO A 22 -25.87 15.46 6.51
N LYS A 23 -26.24 15.69 7.78
CA LYS A 23 -25.93 14.80 8.92
C LYS A 23 -26.35 13.34 8.70
N ASN A 24 -27.41 13.09 7.95
CA ASN A 24 -27.86 11.74 7.59
C ASN A 24 -26.85 10.98 6.72
N ILE A 25 -26.15 11.67 5.82
CA ILE A 25 -25.11 11.06 4.96
C ILE A 25 -23.87 10.75 5.81
N GLN A 26 -23.50 11.63 6.74
CA GLN A 26 -22.35 11.39 7.63
C GLN A 26 -22.55 10.13 8.49
N ILE A 27 -23.73 9.98 9.12
CA ILE A 27 -24.07 8.79 9.92
C ILE A 27 -24.05 7.51 9.07
N LEU A 28 -24.56 7.58 7.83
CA LEU A 28 -24.53 6.45 6.91
C LEU A 28 -23.08 6.07 6.55
N VAL A 29 -22.24 7.07 6.23
CA VAL A 29 -20.83 6.86 5.89
C VAL A 29 -20.09 6.24 7.06
N GLU A 30 -20.24 6.76 8.29
CA GLU A 30 -19.63 6.19 9.49
C GLU A 30 -20.07 4.74 9.75
N GLY A 31 -21.36 4.44 9.57
CA GLY A 31 -21.88 3.08 9.71
C GLY A 31 -21.31 2.12 8.66
N VAL A 32 -21.27 2.53 7.40
CA VAL A 32 -20.68 1.74 6.30
C VAL A 32 -19.18 1.52 6.55
N ASP A 33 -18.47 2.56 6.99
CA ASP A 33 -17.04 2.50 7.26
C ASP A 33 -16.73 1.49 8.36
N PHE A 34 -17.51 1.49 9.45
CA PHE A 34 -17.37 0.52 10.53
C PHE A 34 -17.58 -0.93 10.07
N TRP A 35 -18.65 -1.21 9.31
CA TRP A 35 -18.93 -2.57 8.85
C TRP A 35 -17.94 -3.06 7.78
N VAL A 36 -17.58 -2.21 6.83
CA VAL A 36 -16.74 -2.58 5.70
C VAL A 36 -15.25 -2.53 6.08
N GLN A 37 -14.74 -1.39 6.55
CA GLN A 37 -13.32 -1.23 6.89
C GLN A 37 -12.94 -1.80 8.26
N GLY A 38 -13.90 -1.86 9.19
CA GLY A 38 -13.71 -2.51 10.47
C GLY A 38 -13.91 -4.02 10.38
N VAL A 39 -15.17 -4.45 10.31
CA VAL A 39 -15.55 -5.87 10.49
C VAL A 39 -15.11 -6.74 9.31
N LEU A 40 -15.57 -6.40 8.10
CA LEU A 40 -15.36 -7.23 6.92
C LEU A 40 -13.88 -7.29 6.52
N GLN A 41 -13.19 -6.16 6.52
CA GLN A 41 -11.75 -6.09 6.26
C GLN A 41 -10.94 -6.93 7.25
N THR A 42 -11.25 -6.87 8.55
CA THR A 42 -10.52 -7.65 9.56
C THR A 42 -10.75 -9.15 9.37
N LEU A 43 -11.98 -9.58 9.06
CA LEU A 43 -12.29 -10.98 8.75
C LEU A 43 -11.47 -11.48 7.55
N PHE A 44 -11.50 -10.76 6.43
CA PHE A 44 -10.71 -11.14 5.25
C PHE A 44 -9.21 -11.13 5.51
N ALA A 45 -8.71 -10.20 6.34
CA ALA A 45 -7.31 -10.16 6.70
C ALA A 45 -6.88 -11.37 7.53
N VAL A 46 -7.70 -11.81 8.48
CA VAL A 46 -7.43 -13.02 9.28
C VAL A 46 -7.40 -14.27 8.39
N PHE A 47 -8.40 -14.45 7.53
CA PHE A 47 -8.42 -15.57 6.58
C PHE A 47 -7.24 -15.51 5.61
N GLY A 48 -6.93 -14.33 5.07
CA GLY A 48 -5.82 -14.15 4.15
C GLY A 48 -4.46 -14.49 4.78
N ILE A 49 -4.21 -14.10 6.04
CA ILE A 49 -3.00 -14.48 6.77
C ILE A 49 -2.92 -16.00 6.92
N PHE A 50 -4.02 -16.63 7.34
CA PHE A 50 -4.07 -18.09 7.49
C PHE A 50 -3.73 -18.80 6.17
N PHE A 51 -4.35 -18.40 5.06
CA PHE A 51 -4.08 -19.01 3.75
C PHE A 51 -2.68 -18.70 3.24
N ASN A 52 -2.16 -17.49 3.41
CA ASN A 52 -0.80 -17.14 2.99
C ASN A 52 0.26 -17.92 3.77
N VAL A 53 0.07 -18.14 5.07
CA VAL A 53 0.98 -18.95 5.89
C VAL A 53 0.90 -20.42 5.47
N LEU A 54 -0.30 -20.97 5.30
CA LEU A 54 -0.48 -22.35 4.84
C LEU A 54 0.15 -22.56 3.46
N PHE A 55 -0.07 -21.63 2.53
CA PHE A 55 0.50 -21.66 1.19
C PHE A 55 2.03 -21.63 1.22
N SER A 56 2.61 -20.74 2.02
CA SER A 56 4.06 -20.64 2.20
C SER A 56 4.65 -21.92 2.79
N PHE A 57 3.96 -22.53 3.76
CA PHE A 57 4.37 -23.79 4.37
C PHE A 57 4.37 -24.94 3.36
N VAL A 58 3.30 -25.07 2.58
CA VAL A 58 3.20 -26.10 1.53
C VAL A 58 4.29 -25.94 0.48
N LEU A 59 4.54 -24.71 -0.01
CA LEU A 59 5.57 -24.44 -1.02
C LEU A 59 7.00 -24.56 -0.49
N SER A 60 7.21 -24.50 0.83
CA SER A 60 8.53 -24.67 1.45
C SER A 60 9.00 -26.12 1.47
N HIS A 61 8.17 -27.07 1.03
CA HIS A 61 8.56 -28.47 0.92
C HIS A 61 9.77 -28.65 0.00
N LYS A 62 10.70 -29.53 0.38
CA LYS A 62 12.01 -29.70 -0.29
C LYS A 62 11.86 -30.07 -1.76
N ASP A 63 10.85 -30.89 -2.07
CA ASP A 63 10.57 -31.35 -3.44
C ASP A 63 9.99 -30.26 -4.34
N LEU A 64 9.43 -29.20 -3.74
CA LEU A 64 8.85 -28.05 -4.43
C LEU A 64 9.81 -26.85 -4.50
N ARG A 65 11.07 -27.00 -4.07
CA ARG A 65 11.99 -25.86 -3.94
C ARG A 65 12.63 -25.46 -5.28
N ASN A 66 11.88 -24.75 -6.11
CA ASN A 66 12.35 -24.16 -7.37
C ASN A 66 12.28 -22.61 -7.34
N SER A 67 12.80 -21.95 -8.38
CA SER A 67 12.83 -20.47 -8.46
C SER A 67 11.43 -19.85 -8.37
N PHE A 68 10.44 -20.46 -9.01
CA PHE A 68 9.05 -19.99 -9.03
C PHE A 68 8.38 -20.06 -7.66
N ASN A 69 8.50 -21.20 -6.98
CA ASN A 69 7.92 -21.42 -5.67
C ASN A 69 8.60 -20.52 -4.61
N ILE A 70 9.89 -20.25 -4.74
CA ILE A 70 10.56 -19.26 -3.88
C ILE A 70 9.99 -17.86 -4.11
N LEU A 71 9.76 -17.45 -5.37
CA LEU A 71 9.14 -16.15 -5.66
C LEU A 71 7.70 -16.07 -5.11
N LEU A 72 6.94 -17.16 -5.17
CA LEU A 72 5.60 -17.26 -4.58
C LEU A 72 5.62 -17.15 -3.04
N ILE A 73 6.61 -17.74 -2.36
CA ILE A 73 6.80 -17.59 -0.90
C ILE A 73 7.14 -16.13 -0.55
N VAL A 74 7.92 -15.45 -1.39
CA VAL A 74 8.23 -14.03 -1.19
C VAL A 74 6.97 -13.18 -1.38
N LEU A 75 6.15 -13.48 -2.38
CA LEU A 75 4.86 -12.80 -2.61
C LEU A 75 3.92 -12.96 -1.41
N SER A 76 3.73 -14.19 -0.91
CA SER A 76 2.88 -14.45 0.26
C SER A 76 3.39 -13.76 1.53
N THR A 77 4.70 -13.51 1.63
CA THR A 77 5.29 -12.72 2.71
C THR A 77 4.89 -11.24 2.62
N PHE A 78 4.92 -10.65 1.42
CA PHE A 78 4.43 -9.28 1.20
C PHE A 78 2.93 -9.15 1.48
N ASP A 79 2.12 -10.09 1.02
CA ASP A 79 0.68 -10.09 1.27
C ASP A 79 0.36 -10.24 2.76
N THR A 80 1.08 -11.12 3.47
CA THR A 80 0.95 -11.27 4.93
C THR A 80 1.32 -9.98 5.65
N CYS A 81 2.41 -9.32 5.24
CA CYS A 81 2.82 -8.03 5.81
C CYS A 81 1.75 -6.94 5.61
N TYR A 82 1.15 -6.88 4.41
CA TYR A 82 0.05 -5.96 4.11
C TYR A 82 -1.18 -6.23 4.99
N LEU A 83 -1.59 -7.49 5.12
CA LEU A 83 -2.76 -7.86 5.92
C LEU A 83 -2.56 -7.59 7.41
N ILE A 84 -1.35 -7.84 7.95
CA ILE A 84 -0.99 -7.46 9.32
C ILE A 84 -1.11 -5.94 9.50
N GLY A 85 -0.57 -5.15 8.57
CA GLY A 85 -0.71 -3.71 8.58
C GLY A 85 -2.17 -3.25 8.53
N SER A 86 -3.03 -3.97 7.79
CA SER A 86 -4.46 -3.67 7.72
C SER A 86 -5.20 -3.97 9.01
N ILE A 87 -4.88 -5.06 9.71
CA ILE A 87 -5.47 -5.38 11.01
C ILE A 87 -5.07 -4.33 12.04
N LEU A 88 -3.80 -3.91 12.05
CA LEU A 88 -3.30 -2.91 12.99
C LEU A 88 -3.98 -1.55 12.76
N GLU A 89 -4.27 -1.17 11.51
CA GLU A 89 -5.10 0.01 11.21
C GLU A 89 -6.53 -0.15 11.71
N SER A 90 -7.19 -1.29 11.44
CA SER A 90 -8.55 -1.55 11.91
C SER A 90 -8.63 -1.54 13.45
N ILE A 91 -7.61 -2.01 14.17
CA ILE A 91 -7.53 -1.92 15.64
C ILE A 91 -7.43 -0.45 16.09
N ARG A 92 -6.61 0.36 15.42
CA ARG A 92 -6.45 1.78 15.76
C ARG A 92 -7.75 2.57 15.53
N VAL A 93 -8.35 2.42 14.35
CA VAL A 93 -9.50 3.22 13.90
C VAL A 93 -10.81 2.73 14.52
N SER A 94 -11.07 1.42 14.47
CA SER A 94 -12.36 0.86 14.89
C SER A 94 -12.45 0.58 16.38
N PHE A 95 -11.34 0.27 17.07
CA PHE A 95 -11.37 -0.08 18.49
C PHE A 95 -10.83 1.02 19.43
N GLN A 96 -10.30 2.13 18.89
CA GLN A 96 -9.73 3.25 19.66
C GLN A 96 -8.70 2.83 20.75
N LEU A 97 -8.13 1.62 20.66
CA LEU A 97 -7.17 1.06 21.62
C LEU A 97 -5.74 1.55 21.32
N ALA A 98 -5.60 2.86 21.10
CA ALA A 98 -4.33 3.47 20.74
C ALA A 98 -3.44 3.61 21.98
N THR A 99 -2.52 2.65 22.18
CA THR A 99 -1.44 2.80 23.18
C THR A 99 -0.44 3.86 22.70
N THR A 100 0.16 4.64 23.59
CA THR A 100 1.06 5.78 23.28
C THR A 100 2.23 5.40 22.35
N LEU A 101 2.74 4.16 22.45
CA LEU A 101 3.76 3.60 21.53
C LEU A 101 3.22 3.32 20.12
N HIS A 102 1.96 2.89 20.01
CA HIS A 102 1.31 2.64 18.72
C HIS A 102 1.08 3.97 17.99
N VAL A 103 0.65 5.02 18.68
CA VAL A 103 0.36 6.33 18.05
C VAL A 103 1.59 6.95 17.36
N HIS A 104 2.80 6.72 17.89
CA HIS A 104 4.02 7.33 17.34
C HIS A 104 4.73 6.43 16.31
N LEU A 105 4.78 5.11 16.52
CA LEU A 105 5.44 4.17 15.60
C LEU A 105 4.61 3.90 14.33
N PHE A 106 3.28 3.99 14.45
CA PHE A 106 2.35 3.61 13.41
C PHE A 106 2.38 4.51 12.15
N PRO A 107 2.31 5.86 12.24
CA PRO A 107 2.36 6.70 11.05
C PRO A 107 3.73 6.69 10.35
N TYR A 108 4.82 6.50 11.10
CA TYR A 108 6.18 6.52 10.56
C TYR A 108 6.64 5.19 9.97
N PHE A 109 6.21 4.06 10.52
CA PHE A 109 6.69 2.75 10.09
C PHE A 109 5.60 1.91 9.42
N LEU A 110 4.43 1.77 10.05
CA LEU A 110 3.38 0.88 9.54
C LEU A 110 2.69 1.42 8.28
N HIS A 111 2.38 2.72 8.24
CA HIS A 111 1.74 3.34 7.09
C HIS A 111 2.60 3.21 5.81
N PRO A 112 3.89 3.60 5.80
CA PRO A 112 4.74 3.38 4.63
C PRO A 112 4.99 1.89 4.39
N ALA A 113 5.12 1.05 5.42
CA ALA A 113 5.31 -0.40 5.24
C ALA A 113 4.11 -1.06 4.55
N LYS A 114 2.87 -0.69 4.88
CA LYS A 114 1.66 -1.19 4.22
C LYS A 114 1.65 -0.81 2.74
N SER A 115 1.99 0.44 2.43
CA SER A 115 2.13 0.92 1.06
C SER A 115 3.22 0.16 0.28
N ILE A 116 4.39 -0.02 0.90
CA ILE A 116 5.52 -0.79 0.35
C ILE A 116 5.08 -2.23 0.07
N ALA A 117 4.40 -2.87 1.03
CA ALA A 117 3.92 -4.25 0.90
C ALA A 117 2.94 -4.40 -0.28
N MET A 118 2.00 -3.47 -0.45
CA MET A 118 1.06 -3.47 -1.57
C MET A 118 1.77 -3.28 -2.92
N THR A 119 2.67 -2.30 -3.03
CA THR A 119 3.44 -2.10 -4.28
C THR A 119 4.39 -3.27 -4.56
N GLY A 120 4.98 -3.85 -3.51
CA GLY A 120 5.84 -5.01 -3.58
C GLY A 120 5.11 -6.24 -4.11
N SER A 121 3.88 -6.51 -3.66
CA SER A 121 3.10 -7.65 -4.15
C SER A 121 2.74 -7.51 -5.63
N ILE A 122 2.41 -6.30 -6.09
CA ILE A 122 2.16 -6.01 -7.51
C ILE A 122 3.40 -6.30 -8.36
N PHE A 123 4.55 -5.73 -8.00
CA PHE A 123 5.78 -5.95 -8.76
C PHE A 123 6.28 -7.40 -8.67
N MET A 124 6.08 -8.07 -7.54
CA MET A 124 6.35 -9.51 -7.40
C MET A 124 5.48 -10.35 -8.33
N THR A 125 4.19 -10.03 -8.47
CA THR A 125 3.29 -10.71 -9.41
C THR A 125 3.77 -10.58 -10.86
N VAL A 126 4.25 -9.40 -11.24
CA VAL A 126 4.85 -9.16 -12.57
C VAL A 126 6.13 -9.97 -12.74
N ALA A 127 7.00 -9.99 -11.72
CA ALA A 127 8.25 -10.74 -11.74
C ALA A 127 8.01 -12.25 -11.87
N ILE A 128 7.01 -12.79 -11.18
CA ILE A 128 6.60 -14.20 -11.28
C ILE A 128 6.13 -14.52 -12.71
N SER A 129 5.27 -13.68 -13.29
CA SER A 129 4.78 -13.84 -14.66
C SER A 129 5.93 -13.84 -15.67
N PHE A 130 6.89 -12.92 -15.50
CA PHE A 130 8.06 -12.84 -16.36
C PHE A 130 9.00 -14.05 -16.18
N GLU A 131 9.20 -14.53 -14.95
CA GLU A 131 10.01 -15.71 -14.68
C GLU A 131 9.42 -16.97 -15.35
N ARG A 132 8.09 -17.12 -15.32
CA ARG A 132 7.37 -18.19 -16.05
C ARG A 132 7.48 -18.05 -17.56
N TYR A 133 7.34 -16.83 -18.08
CA TYR A 133 7.54 -16.55 -19.50
C TYR A 133 8.92 -17.02 -19.98
N VAL A 134 9.99 -16.69 -19.24
CA VAL A 134 11.37 -17.11 -19.56
C VAL A 134 11.55 -18.62 -19.44
N ALA A 135 10.92 -19.27 -18.44
CA ALA A 135 11.02 -20.71 -18.25
C ALA A 135 10.39 -21.51 -19.40
N VAL A 136 9.29 -21.01 -19.99
CA VAL A 136 8.63 -21.64 -21.13
C VAL A 136 9.47 -21.54 -22.41
N HIS A 137 10.12 -20.39 -22.66
CA HIS A 137 10.88 -20.17 -23.89
C HIS A 137 12.29 -20.79 -23.85
N ASN A 138 12.87 -21.01 -22.67
CA ASN A 138 14.22 -21.57 -22.50
C ASN A 138 14.22 -22.81 -21.58
N PRO A 139 13.69 -23.96 -22.03
CA PRO A 139 13.52 -25.15 -21.21
C PRO A 139 14.84 -25.85 -20.84
N ILE A 140 15.87 -25.79 -21.70
CA ILE A 140 17.16 -26.48 -21.49
C ILE A 140 17.96 -25.81 -20.37
N ASP A 141 18.07 -24.48 -20.40
CA ASP A 141 18.73 -23.70 -19.35
C ASP A 141 17.98 -23.76 -18.01
N TYR A 142 16.65 -23.95 -18.07
CA TYR A 142 15.83 -24.11 -16.87
C TYR A 142 16.13 -25.42 -16.14
N ASN A 143 16.20 -26.55 -16.85
CA ASN A 143 16.48 -27.85 -16.26
C ASN A 143 17.89 -27.94 -15.66
N LEU A 144 18.89 -27.32 -16.29
CA LEU A 144 20.27 -27.29 -15.78
C LEU A 144 20.39 -26.46 -14.49
N ALA A 145 19.69 -25.34 -14.41
CA ALA A 145 19.69 -24.47 -13.23
C ALA A 145 18.89 -25.03 -12.04
N MET A 146 17.92 -25.91 -12.29
CA MET A 146 17.11 -26.57 -11.26
C MET A 146 17.93 -27.54 -10.38
N ASN A 147 18.98 -28.14 -10.95
CA ASN A 147 19.81 -29.13 -10.26
C ASN A 147 20.80 -28.52 -9.25
N ASP A 148 21.05 -27.20 -9.30
CA ASP A 148 21.91 -26.51 -8.35
C ASP A 148 21.13 -25.46 -7.51
N PRO A 149 21.02 -25.64 -6.19
CA PRO A 149 20.40 -24.67 -5.29
C PRO A 149 21.02 -23.27 -5.38
N ARG A 150 22.31 -23.16 -5.69
CA ARG A 150 23.01 -21.87 -5.84
C ARG A 150 22.59 -21.15 -7.11
N ALA A 151 22.44 -21.88 -8.22
CA ALA A 151 21.95 -21.35 -9.49
C ALA A 151 20.50 -20.85 -9.35
N THR A 152 19.66 -21.61 -8.66
CA THR A 152 18.27 -21.22 -8.35
C THR A 152 18.21 -19.91 -7.56
N ARG A 153 19.01 -19.77 -6.49
CA ARG A 153 19.03 -18.53 -5.68
C ARG A 153 19.53 -17.33 -6.46
N ARG A 154 20.56 -17.50 -7.31
CA ARG A 154 21.08 -16.43 -8.17
C ARG A 154 20.05 -15.97 -9.20
N ARG A 155 19.26 -16.89 -9.74
CA ARG A 155 18.16 -16.58 -10.67
C ARG A 155 17.05 -15.80 -9.98
N VAL A 156 16.59 -16.25 -8.81
CA VAL A 156 15.60 -15.51 -7.99
C VAL A 156 16.11 -14.10 -7.68
N ALA A 157 17.37 -13.95 -7.31
CA ALA A 157 17.97 -12.64 -7.05
C ALA A 157 17.92 -11.71 -8.27
N LYS A 158 18.15 -12.22 -9.49
CA LYS A 158 18.04 -11.42 -10.73
C LYS A 158 16.64 -10.83 -10.93
N PHE A 159 15.57 -11.53 -10.53
CA PHE A 159 14.20 -11.01 -10.61
C PHE A 159 13.82 -10.14 -9.39
N MET A 160 14.37 -10.44 -8.22
CA MET A 160 14.07 -9.71 -6.98
C MET A 160 14.73 -8.32 -6.95
N ILE A 161 15.96 -8.17 -7.45
CA ILE A 161 16.69 -6.89 -7.50
C ILE A 161 15.88 -5.78 -8.20
N PRO A 162 15.37 -5.96 -9.43
CA PRO A 162 14.59 -4.92 -10.10
C PRO A 162 13.27 -4.62 -9.37
N VAL A 163 12.64 -5.62 -8.74
CA VAL A 163 11.45 -5.40 -7.91
C VAL A 163 11.77 -4.49 -6.73
N ILE A 164 12.84 -4.77 -5.98
CA ILE A 164 13.25 -3.94 -4.84
C ILE A 164 13.57 -2.51 -5.31
N MET A 165 14.27 -2.36 -6.44
CA MET A 165 14.58 -1.05 -7.01
C MET A 165 13.32 -0.26 -7.37
N LEU A 166 12.34 -0.91 -8.03
CA LEU A 166 11.05 -0.28 -8.36
C LEU A 166 10.27 0.09 -7.11
N VAL A 167 10.15 -0.81 -6.14
CA VAL A 167 9.47 -0.54 -4.87
C VAL A 167 10.11 0.65 -4.15
N MET A 168 11.45 0.72 -4.10
CA MET A 168 12.16 1.85 -3.52
C MET A 168 11.90 3.16 -4.28
N LEU A 169 11.96 3.14 -5.61
CA LEU A 169 11.68 4.31 -6.45
C LEU A 169 10.25 4.85 -6.20
N PHE A 170 9.25 3.97 -6.18
CA PHE A 170 7.87 4.34 -5.89
C PHE A 170 7.65 4.76 -4.44
N SER A 171 8.39 4.18 -3.49
CA SER A 171 8.34 4.58 -2.09
C SER A 171 8.93 5.96 -1.86
N ILE A 172 10.01 6.31 -2.57
CA ILE A 172 10.60 7.65 -2.55
C ILE A 172 9.59 8.68 -3.06
N ASN A 173 8.89 8.40 -4.17
CA ASN A 173 7.83 9.28 -4.68
C ASN A 173 6.73 9.51 -3.63
N LYS A 174 6.34 8.48 -2.87
CA LYS A 174 5.38 8.62 -1.76
C LYS A 174 5.92 9.41 -0.56
N PHE A 175 7.21 9.33 -0.26
CA PHE A 175 7.85 10.18 0.75
C PHE A 175 7.84 11.66 0.36
N PHE A 176 7.95 11.96 -0.94
CA PHE A 176 7.79 13.33 -1.45
C PHE A 176 6.32 13.80 -1.47
N GLU A 177 5.36 12.89 -1.45
CA GLU A 177 3.92 13.20 -1.44
C GLU A 177 3.34 13.36 -0.01
N ALA A 178 3.95 12.75 1.00
CA ALA A 178 3.50 12.81 2.39
C ALA A 178 4.16 13.98 3.15
N ARG A 179 3.43 15.10 3.31
CA ARG A 179 3.78 16.13 4.30
C ARG A 179 2.85 16.00 5.52
N ILE A 180 3.46 15.91 6.70
CA ILE A 180 2.75 15.96 7.98
C ILE A 180 2.57 17.44 8.30
N ASP A 181 1.33 17.93 8.30
CA ASP A 181 1.02 19.29 8.73
C ASP A 181 0.31 19.26 10.09
N TYR A 182 0.64 20.24 10.92
CA TYR A 182 0.20 20.32 12.31
C TYR A 182 -0.90 21.37 12.41
N GLN A 183 -2.18 20.96 12.27
CA GLN A 183 -3.28 21.88 12.51
C GLN A 183 -3.55 22.02 14.01
N VAL A 184 -3.57 23.27 14.47
CA VAL A 184 -3.94 23.68 15.82
C VAL A 184 -5.47 23.74 15.89
N SER A 185 -6.09 22.91 16.74
CA SER A 185 -7.55 22.94 16.93
C SER A 185 -7.88 23.29 18.38
N GLY A 186 -8.42 24.49 18.57
CA GLY A 186 -8.96 24.99 19.83
C GLY A 186 -8.77 26.51 20.01
N PRO A 187 -9.68 27.22 20.70
CA PRO A 187 -9.54 28.66 20.99
C PRO A 187 -8.29 29.00 21.85
N ASN A 188 -7.65 28.00 22.45
CA ASN A 188 -6.52 28.15 23.37
C ASN A 188 -5.20 27.54 22.86
N ASN A 189 -5.05 27.19 21.58
CA ASN A 189 -3.79 26.68 21.00
C ASN A 189 -3.20 25.39 21.62
N GLU A 190 -3.96 24.57 22.34
CA GLU A 190 -3.40 23.46 23.13
C GLU A 190 -3.47 22.06 22.49
N THR A 191 -4.19 21.87 21.37
CA THR A 191 -4.28 20.54 20.74
C THR A 191 -3.71 20.54 19.32
N ILE A 192 -2.48 20.02 19.20
CA ILE A 192 -1.80 19.73 17.94
C ILE A 192 -2.13 18.28 17.57
N THR A 193 -3.10 18.08 16.67
CA THR A 193 -3.39 16.75 16.14
C THR A 193 -2.67 16.56 14.80
N PRO A 194 -1.78 15.57 14.65
CA PRO A 194 -1.10 15.34 13.38
C PRO A 194 -2.10 14.82 12.34
N LYS A 195 -2.42 15.63 11.34
CA LYS A 195 -3.26 15.23 10.20
C LYS A 195 -2.36 15.01 8.98
N ILE A 196 -2.48 13.85 8.35
CA ILE A 196 -1.75 13.53 7.13
C ILE A 196 -2.44 14.32 6.01
N ILE A 197 -1.74 15.27 5.38
CA ILE A 197 -2.24 16.04 4.23
C ILE A 197 -1.46 15.59 2.98
N HIS A 198 -2.17 15.36 1.88
CA HIS A 198 -1.59 15.05 0.58
C HIS A 198 -1.09 16.34 -0.10
N THR A 199 0.11 16.34 -0.68
CA THR A 199 0.68 17.50 -1.40
C THR A 199 -0.15 17.97 -2.61
N ASP A 200 0.03 19.25 -2.96
CA ASP A 200 -0.66 20.02 -4.02
C ASP A 200 -0.68 19.41 -5.43
N PHE A 201 0.10 18.36 -5.71
CA PHE A 201 0.07 17.66 -7.00
C PHE A 201 -1.26 16.93 -7.28
N ARG A 202 -2.04 16.64 -6.24
CA ARG A 202 -3.35 16.00 -6.37
C ARG A 202 -4.49 17.01 -6.62
N VAL A 203 -4.21 18.31 -6.56
CA VAL A 203 -5.17 19.41 -6.73
C VAL A 203 -5.02 20.08 -8.11
N ASN A 204 -4.19 19.53 -9.00
CA ASN A 204 -4.03 20.09 -10.34
C ASN A 204 -5.32 19.85 -11.17
N PRO A 205 -6.01 20.93 -11.62
CA PRO A 205 -7.26 20.83 -12.39
C PRO A 205 -7.12 20.07 -13.73
N ASP A 206 -5.92 19.85 -14.25
CA ASP A 206 -5.69 19.12 -15.51
C ASP A 206 -5.94 17.59 -15.43
N TYR A 207 -6.16 17.04 -14.24
CA TYR A 207 -6.38 15.60 -14.04
C TYR A 207 -7.87 15.21 -13.85
N VAL A 208 -8.79 16.18 -13.89
CA VAL A 208 -10.24 15.92 -13.80
C VAL A 208 -10.89 16.22 -15.15
N HIS A 209 -10.84 15.24 -16.05
CA HIS A 209 -11.70 15.16 -17.22
C HIS A 209 -12.54 13.89 -17.16
#